data_AF-A0A6G3TCV5-F1
#
_entry.id   AF-A0A6G3TCV5-F1
#
_cell.length_a   1.000
_cell.length_b   1.000
_cell.length_c   1.000
_cell.angle_alpha   90.00
_cell.angle_beta   90.00
_cell.angle_gamma   90.00
#
_symmetry.space_group_name_H-M   'P 1'
#
loop_
_entity.id
_entity.type
_entity.pdbx_description
1 polymer ?
#
loop_
_entity_poly.entity_id
_entity_poly.type
_entity_poly.pdbx_seq_one_letter_code
_entity_poly.pdbx_strand_id
1 'polypeptide(L)' 'MGFTIGIGSSRGLREIRPGARRRGRPSECTVVAEFTGLWGWDVVPGARTAQGACSCGLPDCPAPGAHPLDFAPRVPAG' A
#
# COMPACT_ATOMS: atom_id res chain seq x y z
N MET A 1 58.95 11.35 5.95
CA MET A 1 57.80 11.16 5.04
C MET A 1 56.69 10.49 5.85
N GLY A 2 55.78 11.29 6.40
CA GLY A 2 54.72 10.82 7.30
C GLY A 2 53.40 10.66 6.54
N PHE A 3 52.85 9.45 6.53
CA PHE A 3 51.54 9.16 5.95
C PHE A 3 50.51 9.25 7.08
N THR A 4 49.57 10.18 6.95
CA THR A 4 48.49 10.41 7.90
C THR A 4 47.55 9.22 7.94
N ILE A 5 47.44 8.58 9.10
CA ILE A 5 46.34 7.69 9.44
C ILE A 5 45.09 8.57 9.60
N GLY A 6 44.27 8.60 8.56
CA GLY A 6 42.91 9.16 8.60
C GLY A 6 41.95 8.16 9.23
N ILE A 7 41.66 8.33 10.51
CA ILE A 7 40.52 7.72 11.18
C ILE A 7 39.21 8.37 10.69
N GLY A 8 38.27 7.59 10.16
CA GLY A 8 36.97 8.13 9.77
C GLY A 8 36.04 7.16 9.04
N SER A 9 35.41 6.27 9.82
CA SER A 9 34.21 5.48 9.51
C SER A 9 33.48 5.77 8.20
N SER A 10 33.58 4.84 7.26
CA SER A 10 32.49 4.53 6.34
C SER A 10 32.37 3.02 6.24
N ARG A 11 31.82 2.45 7.32
CA ARG A 11 31.26 1.09 7.33
C ARG A 11 30.45 0.94 6.06
N GLY A 12 30.70 -0.17 5.37
CA GLY A 12 30.11 -0.50 4.08
C GLY A 12 28.69 0.04 3.95
N LEU A 13 28.58 1.06 3.09
CA LEU A 13 27.51 1.15 2.13
C LEU A 13 27.51 -0.18 1.36
N ARG A 14 26.98 -1.21 2.04
CA ARG A 14 26.37 -2.36 1.38
C ARG A 14 25.53 -1.70 0.33
N GLU A 15 25.96 -1.89 -0.91
CA GLU A 15 25.19 -1.85 -2.11
C GLU A 15 23.72 -2.11 -1.77
N ILE A 16 23.00 -1.06 -1.38
CA ILE A 16 21.55 -1.05 -1.46
C ILE A 16 21.37 -0.92 -2.96
N ARG A 17 21.58 -2.04 -3.68
CA ARG A 17 20.86 -2.28 -4.91
C ARG A 17 19.42 -2.01 -4.48
N PRO A 18 18.76 -0.94 -4.96
CA PRO A 18 17.35 -0.76 -4.75
C PRO A 18 16.74 -1.85 -5.61
N GLY A 19 16.79 -3.08 -5.08
CA GLY A 19 16.71 -4.31 -5.84
C GLY A 19 15.37 -4.28 -6.49
N ALA A 20 15.36 -4.08 -7.81
CA ALA A 20 14.19 -4.14 -8.66
C ALA A 20 12.93 -3.71 -7.89
N ARG A 21 12.90 -2.48 -7.34
CA ARG A 21 11.66 -1.90 -6.81
C ARG A 21 10.71 -2.04 -7.96
N ARG A 22 9.84 -3.06 -7.89
CA ARG A 22 9.01 -3.47 -9.00
C ARG A 22 8.41 -2.17 -9.49
N ARG A 23 8.76 -1.76 -10.71
CA ARG A 23 7.94 -0.83 -11.50
C ARG A 23 6.65 -1.55 -11.88
N GLY A 24 6.10 -2.31 -10.93
CA GLY A 24 4.80 -2.91 -10.92
C GLY A 24 3.87 -1.87 -10.33
N ARG A 25 2.69 -1.83 -10.90
CA ARG A 25 1.62 -0.92 -10.50
C ARG A 25 1.54 -0.83 -8.96
N PRO A 26 1.45 0.38 -8.38
CA PRO A 26 1.21 0.52 -6.95
C PRO A 26 0.03 -0.36 -6.55
N SER A 27 0.09 -0.91 -5.34
CA SER A 27 -1.05 -1.65 -4.81
C SER A 27 -2.29 -0.76 -4.84
N GLU A 28 -3.48 -1.35 -5.02
CA GLU A 28 -4.74 -0.60 -5.02
C GLU A 28 -4.86 0.27 -3.75
N CYS A 29 -4.46 -0.27 -2.59
CA CYS A 29 -4.41 0.47 -1.33
C CYS A 29 -3.50 1.70 -1.37
N THR A 30 -2.33 1.61 -2.01
CA THR A 30 -1.42 2.76 -2.15
C THR A 30 -2.05 3.85 -3.01
N VAL A 31 -2.68 3.49 -4.13
CA VAL A 31 -3.34 4.48 -5.00
C VAL A 31 -4.48 5.18 -4.27
N VAL A 32 -5.28 4.42 -3.51
CA VAL A 32 -6.38 4.98 -2.73
C VAL A 32 -5.86 5.93 -1.65
N ALA A 33 -4.84 5.55 -0.88
CA ALA A 33 -4.27 6.41 0.16
C ALA A 33 -3.69 7.72 -0.39
N GLU A 34 -3.01 7.67 -1.54
CA GLU A 34 -2.50 8.88 -2.21
C GLU A 34 -3.66 9.79 -2.65
N PHE A 35 -4.71 9.20 -3.21
CA PHE A 35 -5.87 9.97 -3.68
C PHE A 35 -6.66 10.57 -2.51
N THR A 36 -6.88 9.83 -1.42
CA THR A 36 -7.55 10.38 -0.22
C THR A 36 -6.77 11.52 0.40
N GLY A 37 -5.43 11.42 0.43
CA GLY A 37 -4.55 12.52 0.85
C GLY A 37 -4.63 13.74 -0.07
N LEU A 38 -4.73 13.55 -1.39
CA LEU A 38 -4.83 14.66 -2.36
C LEU A 38 -6.13 15.46 -2.22
N TRP A 39 -7.24 14.80 -1.90
CA TRP A 39 -8.56 15.43 -1.91
C TRP A 39 -9.13 15.71 -0.51
N GLY A 40 -8.53 15.16 0.55
CA GLY A 40 -8.87 15.50 1.94
C GLY A 40 -10.13 14.82 2.48
N TRP A 41 -10.55 13.69 1.92
CA TRP A 41 -11.72 12.92 2.40
C TRP A 41 -11.37 11.45 2.59
N ASP A 42 -11.89 10.87 3.67
CA ASP A 42 -11.75 9.45 3.98
C ASP A 42 -12.47 8.59 2.93
N VAL A 43 -11.93 7.41 2.66
CA VAL A 43 -12.57 6.41 1.78
C VAL A 43 -12.91 5.15 2.55
N VAL A 44 -14.14 4.68 2.34
CA VAL A 44 -14.62 3.39 2.84
C VAL A 44 -14.49 2.37 1.70
N PRO A 45 -13.78 1.24 1.91
CA PRO A 45 -13.70 0.18 0.91
C PRO A 45 -15.09 -0.38 0.59
N GLY A 46 -15.41 -0.51 -0.69
CA GLY A 46 -16.62 -1.20 -1.16
C GLY A 46 -16.39 -2.71 -1.28
N ALA A 47 -17.42 -3.50 -1.01
CA ALA A 47 -17.44 -4.90 -1.39
C ALA A 47 -17.34 -5.00 -2.91
N ARG A 48 -16.67 -6.04 -3.39
CA ARG A 48 -16.62 -6.41 -4.82
C ARG A 48 -17.13 -7.83 -5.04
N THR A 49 -17.61 -8.08 -6.25
CA THR A 49 -17.90 -9.43 -6.74
C THR A 49 -16.66 -10.01 -7.42
N ALA A 50 -16.30 -11.23 -7.04
CA ALA A 50 -15.19 -11.95 -7.65
C ALA A 50 -15.53 -13.45 -7.72
N GLN A 51 -15.34 -14.06 -8.89
CA GLN A 51 -15.68 -15.47 -9.14
C GLN A 51 -17.11 -15.87 -8.72
N GLY A 52 -18.08 -14.97 -8.88
CA GLY A 52 -19.48 -15.23 -8.52
C GLY A 52 -19.81 -15.12 -7.02
N ALA A 53 -18.83 -14.80 -6.18
CA ALA A 53 -19.02 -14.57 -4.75
C ALA A 53 -18.86 -13.09 -4.39
N CYS A 54 -19.61 -12.64 -3.38
CA CYS A 54 -19.37 -11.34 -2.78
C CYS A 54 -18.21 -11.43 -1.80
N SER A 55 -17.25 -10.52 -1.90
CA SER A 55 -16.11 -10.43 -0.96
C SER A 55 -16.51 -10.14 0.49
N CYS A 56 -17.76 -9.79 0.77
CA CYS A 56 -18.26 -9.63 2.14
C CYS A 56 -18.32 -10.93 2.96
N GLY A 57 -18.23 -12.10 2.32
CA GLY A 57 -18.25 -13.41 2.98
C GLY A 57 -19.65 -13.94 3.29
N LEU A 58 -20.71 -13.18 3.02
CA LEU A 58 -22.09 -13.70 3.10
C LEU A 58 -22.37 -14.62 1.90
N PRO A 59 -22.83 -15.87 2.12
CA PRO A 59 -23.09 -16.83 1.04
C PRO A 59 -24.21 -16.35 0.11
N ASP A 60 -25.27 -15.74 0.65
CA ASP A 60 -26.42 -15.21 -0.08
C ASP A 60 -26.53 -13.69 0.07
N CYS A 61 -25.43 -12.98 -0.24
CA CYS A 61 -25.40 -11.52 -0.17
C CYS A 61 -26.53 -10.90 -1.03
N PRO A 62 -27.45 -10.10 -0.45
CA PRO A 62 -28.61 -9.56 -1.18
C PRO A 62 -28.24 -8.45 -2.18
N ALA A 63 -27.05 -7.86 -2.03
CA ALA A 63 -26.56 -6.79 -2.90
C ALA A 63 -25.07 -6.99 -3.24
N PRO A 64 -24.71 -8.03 -4.02
CA PRO A 64 -23.31 -8.38 -4.26
C PRO A 64 -22.50 -7.21 -4.83
N GLY A 65 -21.50 -6.76 -4.08
CA GLY A 65 -20.61 -5.65 -4.47
C GLY A 65 -21.22 -4.25 -4.41
N ALA A 66 -22.49 -4.10 -4.03
CA ALA A 66 -23.19 -2.83 -3.96
C ALA A 66 -23.32 -2.31 -2.52
N HIS A 67 -22.30 -2.53 -1.71
CA HIS A 67 -22.28 -2.11 -0.30
C HIS A 67 -20.85 -1.93 0.22
N PRO A 68 -20.65 -1.24 1.36
CA PRO A 68 -19.37 -1.17 2.03
C PRO A 68 -18.85 -2.55 2.45
N LEU A 69 -17.53 -2.69 2.51
CA LEU A 69 -16.85 -3.86 3.05
C LEU A 69 -16.57 -3.63 4.54
N ASP A 70 -17.50 -4.02 5.41
CA ASP A 70 -17.52 -3.60 6.83
C ASP A 70 -16.28 -4.01 7.63
N PHE A 71 -15.64 -5.13 7.29
CA PHE A 71 -14.43 -5.60 7.97
C PHE A 71 -13.14 -4.96 7.44
N ALA A 72 -13.22 -4.22 6.33
CA ALA A 72 -12.06 -3.53 5.78
C ALA A 72 -11.89 -2.18 6.50
N PRO A 73 -10.66 -1.82 6.92
CA PRO A 73 -10.43 -0.56 7.58
C PRO A 73 -10.70 0.60 6.61
N ARG A 74 -11.27 1.67 7.14
CA ARG A 74 -11.34 2.96 6.45
C ARG A 74 -9.93 3.44 6.11
N VAL A 75 -9.77 4.05 4.93
CA VAL A 75 -8.53 4.71 4.53
C VAL A 75 -8.66 6.19 4.88
N PRO A 76 -7.86 6.70 5.85
CA PRO A 76 -7.94 8.10 6.25
C PRO A 76 -7.38 9.03 5.16
N ALA A 77 -7.80 10.28 5.19
CA ALA A 77 -7.22 11.34 4.40
C ALA A 77 -5.88 11.83 4.99
N GLY A 78 -4.80 11.06 4.80
CA GLY A 78 -3.43 11.48 5.14
C GLY A 78 -3.07 11.44 6.62
#